data_AF-A0A8S3YRK7-F1
#
_entry.id   AF-A0A8S3YRK7-F1
#
_cell.length_a   1.000
_cell.length_b   1.000
_cell.length_c   1.000
_cell.angle_alpha   90.00
_cell.angle_beta   90.00
_cell.angle_gamma   90.00
#
_symmetry.space_group_name_H-M   'P 1'
#
loop_
_entity.id
_entity.type
_entity.pdbx_description
1 polymer ?
#
loop_
_entity_poly.entity_id
_entity_poly.type
_entity_poly.pdbx_seq_one_letter_code
_entity_poly.pdbx_strand_id
1 'polypeptide(L)'
;SETFLQAVVFVEDAYYYRSIQHNIEARHLWLYRKYHSTVVIIFRHTVITLLHLLAFVEYPSSLTITSDPRLQAERTTWPCWLTQLIEFVCLALLLADNSVRAYLVGRYYFVRQIWDMGAILIISISFIDWTVSSALSCQELIRFRRILRPYFILQNSSLMKKIVNCLRRTLPEVMSILLLLALHLYVFTLFGMLLFPVYE
;
A
#
# COMPACT_ATOMS: atom_id res chain seq x y z
N SER A 1 -26.45 30.88 1.49
CA SER A 1 -25.99 29.69 2.24
C SER A 1 -24.81 29.01 1.54
N GLU A 2 -24.82 28.86 0.22
CA GLU A 2 -23.77 28.18 -0.53
C GLU A 2 -22.39 28.86 -0.45
N THR A 3 -22.33 30.18 -0.57
CA THR A 3 -21.10 30.97 -0.43
C THR A 3 -20.45 30.84 0.96
N PHE A 4 -21.27 30.73 2.00
CA PHE A 4 -20.79 30.48 3.37
C PHE A 4 -20.16 29.09 3.50
N LEU A 5 -20.81 28.05 2.92
CA LEU A 5 -20.25 26.69 2.93
C LEU A 5 -18.91 26.63 2.19
N GLN A 6 -18.82 27.28 1.04
CA GLN A 6 -17.57 27.38 0.27
C GLN A 6 -16.46 28.05 1.09
N ALA A 7 -16.74 29.18 1.75
CA ALA A 7 -15.77 29.87 2.59
C ALA A 7 -15.28 28.99 3.74
N VAL A 8 -16.19 28.27 4.41
CA VAL A 8 -15.83 27.32 5.49
C VAL A 8 -14.91 26.22 4.98
N VAL A 9 -15.24 25.59 3.84
CA VAL A 9 -14.42 24.51 3.27
C VAL A 9 -13.02 25.02 2.90
N PHE A 10 -12.88 26.22 2.34
CA PHE A 10 -11.57 26.79 2.02
C PHE A 10 -10.73 27.12 3.26
N VAL A 11 -11.36 27.60 4.34
CA VAL A 11 -10.68 27.83 5.62
C VAL A 11 -10.25 26.49 6.25
N GLU A 12 -11.11 25.47 6.22
CA GLU A 12 -10.77 24.12 6.69
C GLU A 12 -9.61 23.51 5.86
N ASP A 13 -9.63 23.65 4.54
CA ASP A 13 -8.57 23.18 3.67
C ASP A 13 -7.24 23.89 3.92
N ALA A 14 -7.26 25.20 4.17
CA ALA A 14 -6.08 25.96 4.56
C ALA A 14 -5.50 25.48 5.90
N TYR A 15 -6.36 25.22 6.89
CA TYR A 15 -5.95 24.70 8.19
C TYR A 15 -5.32 23.29 8.10
N TYR A 16 -5.86 22.42 7.25
CA TYR A 16 -5.37 21.05 7.04
C TYR A 16 -4.36 20.90 5.89
N TYR A 17 -3.85 22.01 5.32
CA TYR A 17 -2.89 22.02 4.21
C TYR A 17 -3.32 21.20 2.99
N ARG A 18 -4.60 21.28 2.61
CA ARG A 18 -5.17 20.55 1.47
C ARG A 18 -5.17 21.42 0.21
N SER A 19 -5.00 20.81 -0.96
CA SER A 19 -5.04 21.50 -2.24
C SER A 19 -6.48 21.66 -2.74
N ILE A 20 -6.80 22.84 -3.29
CA ILE A 20 -8.13 23.14 -3.85
C ILE A 20 -8.20 22.59 -5.28
N GLN A 21 -8.65 21.35 -5.42
CA GLN A 21 -8.82 20.66 -6.73
C GLN A 21 -10.22 20.05 -6.90
N HIS A 22 -11.15 20.34 -5.99
CA HIS A 22 -12.49 19.78 -5.97
C HIS A 22 -13.53 20.72 -6.61
N ASN A 23 -14.68 20.17 -7.03
CA ASN A 23 -15.78 20.96 -7.59
C ASN A 23 -16.45 21.82 -6.50
N ILE A 24 -16.85 23.05 -6.85
CA ILE A 24 -17.32 24.11 -5.92
C ILE A 24 -18.84 24.01 -5.65
N GLU A 25 -19.56 23.12 -6.33
CA GLU A 25 -21.01 22.97 -6.16
C GLU A 25 -21.40 22.57 -4.73
N ALA A 26 -22.49 23.12 -4.19
CA ALA A 26 -22.87 22.99 -2.79
C ALA A 26 -23.04 21.53 -2.32
N ARG A 27 -23.59 20.65 -3.17
CA ARG A 27 -23.73 19.22 -2.86
C ARG A 27 -22.38 18.51 -2.77
N HIS A 28 -21.46 18.85 -3.69
CA HIS A 28 -20.10 18.32 -3.70
C HIS A 28 -19.31 18.77 -2.47
N LEU A 29 -19.46 20.04 -2.05
CA LEU A 29 -18.83 20.57 -0.85
C LEU A 29 -19.34 19.89 0.43
N TRP A 30 -20.64 19.59 0.53
CA TRP A 30 -21.20 18.86 1.66
C TRP A 30 -20.64 17.43 1.74
N LEU A 31 -20.58 16.72 0.61
CA LEU A 31 -19.98 15.38 0.53
C LEU A 31 -18.48 15.41 0.84
N TYR A 32 -17.76 16.41 0.35
CA TYR A 32 -16.34 16.63 0.61
C TYR A 32 -16.05 16.78 2.11
N ARG A 33 -16.84 17.63 2.78
CA ARG A 33 -16.73 17.84 4.24
C ARG A 33 -17.01 16.54 5.01
N LYS A 34 -18.03 15.77 4.59
CA LYS A 34 -18.34 14.46 5.19
C LYS A 34 -17.22 13.44 4.97
N TYR A 35 -16.63 13.40 3.78
CA TYR A 35 -15.50 12.51 3.44
C TYR A 35 -14.25 12.82 4.27
N HIS A 36 -14.02 14.09 4.58
CA HIS A 36 -12.93 14.53 5.43
C HIS A 36 -13.23 14.52 6.93
N SER A 37 -14.39 13.99 7.34
CA SER A 37 -14.71 13.83 8.76
C SER A 37 -13.79 12.83 9.46
N THR A 38 -13.56 13.04 10.74
CA THR A 38 -12.72 12.16 11.58
C THR A 38 -13.19 10.72 11.54
N VAL A 39 -14.51 10.49 11.47
CA VAL A 39 -15.09 9.13 11.40
C VAL A 39 -14.66 8.40 10.13
N VAL A 40 -14.74 9.05 8.97
CA VAL A 40 -14.35 8.43 7.69
C VAL A 40 -12.84 8.20 7.64
N ILE A 41 -12.04 9.14 8.18
CA ILE A 41 -10.59 8.99 8.27
C ILE A 41 -10.23 7.78 9.16
N ILE A 42 -10.80 7.68 10.36
CA ILE A 42 -10.59 6.54 11.26
C ILE A 42 -11.02 5.25 10.56
N PHE A 43 -12.21 5.23 9.96
CA PHE A 43 -12.71 4.07 9.24
C PHE A 43 -11.72 3.58 8.16
N ARG A 44 -11.23 4.48 7.29
CA ARG A 44 -10.22 4.13 6.28
C ARG A 44 -8.96 3.55 6.90
N HIS A 45 -8.44 4.15 7.98
CA HIS A 45 -7.27 3.61 8.69
C HIS A 45 -7.54 2.25 9.34
N THR A 46 -8.75 2.02 9.87
CA THR A 46 -9.13 0.71 10.42
C THR A 46 -9.19 -0.37 9.35
N VAL A 47 -9.69 -0.07 8.16
CA VAL A 47 -9.72 -1.01 7.03
C VAL A 47 -8.31 -1.37 6.57
N ILE A 48 -7.42 -0.37 6.42
CA ILE A 48 -6.04 -0.61 5.99
C ILE A 48 -5.27 -1.42 7.04
N THR A 49 -5.44 -1.11 8.32
CA THR A 49 -4.79 -1.85 9.41
C THR A 49 -5.31 -3.27 9.52
N LEU A 50 -6.62 -3.50 9.38
CA LEU A 50 -7.22 -4.83 9.31
C LEU A 50 -6.63 -5.66 8.15
N LEU A 51 -6.50 -5.07 6.96
CA LEU A 51 -5.91 -5.74 5.79
C LEU A 51 -4.45 -6.16 6.01
N HIS A 52 -3.67 -5.38 6.77
CA HIS A 52 -2.29 -5.72 7.13
C HIS A 52 -2.22 -6.73 8.27
N LEU A 53 -3.10 -6.62 9.27
CA LEU A 53 -3.19 -7.58 10.37
C LEU A 53 -3.58 -8.97 9.90
N LEU A 54 -4.35 -9.06 8.81
CA LEU A 54 -4.70 -10.34 8.18
C LEU A 54 -3.46 -11.17 7.79
N ALA A 55 -2.31 -10.53 7.53
CA ALA A 55 -1.05 -11.23 7.24
C ALA A 55 -0.56 -12.12 8.40
N PHE A 56 -0.92 -11.82 9.66
CA PHE A 56 -0.56 -12.67 10.81
C PHE A 56 -1.40 -13.95 10.89
N VAL A 57 -2.62 -13.90 10.38
CA VAL A 57 -3.61 -14.99 10.42
C VAL A 57 -3.50 -15.89 9.19
N GLU A 58 -3.21 -15.30 8.03
CA GLU A 58 -3.04 -16.03 6.77
C GLU A 58 -1.87 -17.01 6.81
N TYR A 59 -1.91 -18.04 5.95
CA TYR A 59 -0.81 -19.00 5.83
C TYR A 59 0.45 -18.36 5.20
N PRO A 60 1.66 -18.51 5.78
CA PRO A 60 1.93 -19.18 7.05
C PRO A 60 1.53 -18.32 8.27
N SER A 61 0.74 -18.89 9.17
CA SER A 61 0.25 -18.17 10.36
C SER A 61 1.40 -17.85 11.31
N SER A 62 1.43 -16.63 11.82
CA SER A 62 2.43 -16.18 12.81
C SER A 62 1.97 -16.35 14.26
N LEU A 63 0.79 -16.95 14.48
CA LEU A 63 0.22 -17.24 15.80
C LEU A 63 0.84 -18.50 16.40
N THR A 64 2.11 -18.41 16.79
CA THR A 64 2.87 -19.49 17.45
C THR A 64 3.58 -18.98 18.69
N ILE A 65 3.70 -19.81 19.72
CA ILE A 65 4.35 -19.45 20.99
C ILE A 65 5.87 -19.21 20.79
N THR A 66 6.50 -19.99 19.91
CA THR A 66 7.92 -19.90 19.60
C THR A 66 8.14 -19.79 18.10
N SER A 67 9.19 -19.05 17.71
CA SER A 67 9.67 -18.95 16.33
C SER A 67 10.82 -19.92 16.03
N ASP A 68 11.30 -20.68 17.02
CA ASP A 68 12.39 -21.65 16.84
C ASP A 68 11.89 -22.85 16.02
N PRO A 69 12.47 -23.13 14.82
CA PRO A 69 12.08 -24.27 14.00
C PRO A 69 12.22 -25.62 14.72
N ARG A 70 13.12 -25.73 15.72
CA ARG A 70 13.35 -26.96 16.48
C ARG A 70 12.24 -27.26 17.48
N LEU A 71 11.58 -26.22 17.96
CA LEU A 71 10.53 -26.28 18.99
C LEU A 71 9.15 -25.96 18.40
N GLN A 72 9.03 -25.94 17.07
CA GLN A 72 7.83 -25.46 16.39
C GLN A 72 6.69 -26.48 16.51
N ALA A 73 5.67 -26.11 17.29
CA ALA A 73 4.37 -26.80 17.30
C ALA A 73 3.63 -26.58 15.96
N GLU A 74 2.63 -27.43 15.69
CA GLU A 74 1.79 -27.30 14.50
C GLU A 74 1.16 -25.90 14.41
N ARG A 75 1.17 -25.32 13.21
CA ARG A 75 0.67 -23.97 12.96
C ARG A 75 -0.85 -23.96 12.95
N THR A 76 -1.44 -23.00 13.66
CA THR A 76 -2.89 -22.80 13.66
C THR A 76 -3.37 -22.42 12.25
N THR A 77 -4.07 -23.33 11.59
CA THR A 77 -4.64 -23.08 10.25
C THR A 77 -6.08 -22.58 10.37
N TRP A 78 -6.36 -21.47 9.71
CA TRP A 78 -7.71 -20.91 9.63
C TRP A 78 -8.38 -21.36 8.34
N PRO A 79 -9.72 -21.54 8.34
CA PRO A 79 -10.44 -21.92 7.14
C PRO A 79 -10.26 -20.85 6.06
N CYS A 80 -9.92 -21.27 4.84
CA CYS A 80 -9.47 -20.31 3.84
C CYS A 80 -10.54 -19.29 3.44
N TRP A 81 -11.80 -19.74 3.31
CA TRP A 81 -12.93 -18.89 2.94
C TRP A 81 -13.07 -17.67 3.85
N LEU A 82 -12.76 -17.80 5.15
CA LEU A 82 -12.84 -16.71 6.11
C LEU A 82 -11.81 -15.63 5.80
N THR A 83 -10.55 -16.02 5.59
CA THR A 83 -9.48 -15.06 5.26
C THR A 83 -9.71 -14.40 3.90
N GLN A 84 -10.18 -15.15 2.91
CA GLN A 84 -10.52 -14.62 1.58
C GLN A 84 -11.69 -13.65 1.62
N LEU A 85 -12.72 -13.92 2.43
CA LEU A 85 -13.88 -13.05 2.56
C LEU A 85 -13.52 -11.73 3.25
N ILE A 86 -12.73 -11.79 4.33
CA ILE A 86 -12.24 -10.58 5.00
C ILE A 86 -11.39 -9.74 4.04
N GLU A 87 -10.49 -10.38 3.29
CA GLU A 87 -9.67 -9.71 2.28
C GLU A 87 -10.54 -9.03 1.21
N PHE A 88 -11.53 -9.74 0.67
CA PHE A 88 -12.47 -9.20 -0.32
C PHE A 88 -13.22 -7.98 0.19
N VAL A 89 -13.77 -8.06 1.41
CA VAL A 89 -14.51 -6.94 2.02
C VAL A 89 -13.60 -5.73 2.18
N CYS A 90 -12.37 -5.91 2.67
CA CYS A 90 -11.39 -4.83 2.78
C CYS A 90 -11.05 -4.20 1.42
N LEU A 91 -10.80 -5.02 0.39
CA LEU A 91 -10.51 -4.53 -0.97
C LEU A 91 -11.70 -3.77 -1.58
N ALA A 92 -12.93 -4.26 -1.36
CA ALA A 92 -14.15 -3.60 -1.81
C ALA A 92 -14.36 -2.24 -1.13
N LEU A 93 -14.11 -2.15 0.19
CA LEU A 93 -14.17 -0.89 0.92
C LEU A 93 -13.12 0.11 0.44
N LEU A 94 -11.90 -0.34 0.16
CA LEU A 94 -10.84 0.51 -0.41
C LEU A 94 -11.16 0.97 -1.84
N LEU A 95 -11.79 0.12 -2.65
CA LEU A 95 -12.27 0.49 -3.98
C LEU A 95 -13.35 1.56 -3.91
N ALA A 96 -14.29 1.41 -2.97
CA ALA A 96 -15.35 2.38 -2.74
C ALA A 96 -14.79 3.74 -2.27
N ASP A 97 -13.85 3.75 -1.32
CA ASP A 97 -13.17 4.98 -0.85
C ASP A 97 -12.45 5.70 -2.01
N ASN A 98 -11.70 4.97 -2.83
CA ASN A 98 -11.02 5.53 -4.01
C ASN A 98 -12.00 6.07 -5.06
N SER A 99 -13.15 5.41 -5.23
CA SER A 99 -14.20 5.83 -6.16
C SER A 99 -14.90 7.11 -5.70
N VAL A 100 -15.20 7.23 -4.39
CA VAL A 100 -15.71 8.47 -3.79
C VAL A 100 -14.69 9.59 -3.96
N ARG A 101 -13.41 9.31 -3.72
CA ARG A 101 -12.34 10.30 -3.93
C ARG A 101 -12.23 10.75 -5.38
N ALA A 102 -12.34 9.83 -6.34
CA ALA A 102 -12.36 10.14 -7.77
C ALA A 102 -13.55 11.02 -8.17
N TYR A 103 -14.72 10.78 -7.57
CA TYR A 103 -15.90 11.60 -7.77
C TYR A 103 -15.75 13.01 -7.19
N LEU A 104 -15.17 13.16 -5.99
CA LEU A 104 -14.98 14.45 -5.31
C LEU A 104 -13.94 15.35 -6.00
N VAL A 105 -12.80 14.77 -6.40
CA VAL A 105 -11.70 15.50 -7.07
C VAL A 105 -12.00 15.72 -8.56
N GLY A 106 -12.88 14.91 -9.14
CA GLY A 106 -13.18 14.93 -10.57
C GLY A 106 -12.23 14.04 -11.37
N ARG A 107 -12.79 13.41 -12.41
CA ARG A 107 -12.09 12.38 -13.21
C ARG A 107 -10.78 12.87 -13.82
N TYR A 108 -10.76 14.10 -14.34
CA TYR A 108 -9.59 14.67 -15.00
C TYR A 108 -8.40 14.83 -14.05
N TYR A 109 -8.62 15.44 -12.89
CA TYR A 109 -7.56 15.63 -11.89
C TYR A 109 -7.12 14.31 -11.27
N PHE A 110 -8.07 13.39 -11.04
CA PHE A 110 -7.77 12.06 -10.50
C PHE A 110 -6.83 11.27 -11.41
N VAL A 111 -7.05 11.26 -12.74
CA VAL A 111 -6.21 10.54 -13.71
C VAL A 111 -4.77 11.06 -13.74
N ARG A 112 -4.56 12.36 -13.49
CA ARG A 112 -3.22 12.96 -13.48
C ARG A 112 -2.42 12.65 -12.21
N GLN A 113 -3.10 12.27 -11.13
CA GLN A 113 -2.44 11.90 -9.87
C GLN A 113 -1.95 10.45 -9.92
N ILE A 114 -0.64 10.27 -10.15
CA ILE A 114 0.02 8.95 -10.27
C ILE A 114 -0.28 8.03 -9.07
N TRP A 115 -0.32 8.59 -7.86
CA TRP A 115 -0.59 7.82 -6.64
C TRP A 115 -2.02 7.29 -6.56
N ASP A 116 -2.97 8.04 -7.09
CA ASP A 116 -4.37 7.65 -7.03
C ASP A 116 -4.72 6.69 -8.17
N MET A 117 -4.10 6.88 -9.33
CA MET A 117 -4.18 5.91 -10.42
C MET A 117 -3.48 4.58 -10.13
N GLY A 118 -2.30 4.62 -9.51
CA GLY A 118 -1.60 3.41 -9.09
C GLY A 118 -2.41 2.61 -8.07
N ALA A 119 -3.23 3.26 -7.23
CA ALA A 119 -4.11 2.58 -6.31
C ALA A 119 -5.22 1.80 -7.01
N ILE A 120 -5.88 2.41 -8.00
CA ILE A 120 -6.91 1.72 -8.80
C ILE A 120 -6.29 0.50 -9.50
N LEU A 121 -5.09 0.66 -10.08
CA LEU A 121 -4.37 -0.44 -10.72
C LEU A 121 -4.04 -1.57 -9.73
N ILE A 122 -3.56 -1.24 -8.54
CA ILE A 122 -3.21 -2.22 -7.52
C ILE A 122 -4.46 -2.94 -6.99
N ILE A 123 -5.56 -2.22 -6.80
CA ILE A 123 -6.84 -2.80 -6.41
C ILE A 123 -7.34 -3.77 -7.49
N SER A 124 -7.26 -3.41 -8.77
CA SER A 124 -7.71 -4.28 -9.86
C SER A 124 -6.88 -5.57 -9.96
N ILE A 125 -5.55 -5.46 -9.88
CA ILE A 125 -4.65 -6.63 -9.83
C ILE A 125 -4.98 -7.48 -8.60
N SER A 126 -5.26 -6.86 -7.46
CA SER A 126 -5.61 -7.57 -6.23
C SER A 126 -6.93 -8.32 -6.34
N PHE A 127 -7.94 -7.76 -7.02
CA PHE A 127 -9.19 -8.47 -7.30
C PHE A 127 -8.97 -9.66 -8.22
N ILE A 128 -8.17 -9.51 -9.27
CA ILE A 128 -7.86 -10.61 -10.21
C ILE A 128 -7.19 -11.76 -9.44
N ASP A 129 -6.13 -11.47 -8.68
CA ASP A 129 -5.42 -12.48 -7.88
C ASP A 129 -6.35 -13.12 -6.83
N TRP A 130 -7.32 -12.37 -6.27
CA TRP A 130 -8.33 -12.93 -5.37
C TRP A 130 -9.29 -13.90 -6.08
N THR A 131 -9.73 -13.57 -7.30
CA THR A 131 -10.59 -14.48 -8.09
C THR A 131 -9.87 -15.78 -8.44
N VAL A 132 -8.58 -15.70 -8.79
CA VAL A 132 -7.72 -16.86 -9.06
C VAL A 132 -7.60 -17.72 -7.79
N SER A 133 -7.32 -17.08 -6.65
CA SER A 133 -7.25 -17.73 -5.32
C SER A 133 -8.53 -18.41 -4.88
N SER A 134 -9.67 -17.84 -5.24
CA SER A 134 -10.98 -18.41 -4.95
C SER A 134 -11.25 -19.63 -5.84
N ALA A 135 -10.85 -19.59 -7.11
CA ALA A 135 -11.00 -20.71 -8.04
C ALA A 135 -10.11 -21.91 -7.66
N LEU A 136 -8.89 -21.65 -7.19
CA LEU A 136 -7.90 -22.67 -6.83
C LEU A 136 -8.04 -23.18 -5.38
N SER A 137 -9.12 -22.82 -4.67
CA SER A 137 -9.35 -23.23 -3.28
C SER A 137 -8.11 -23.02 -2.37
N CYS A 138 -7.39 -21.93 -2.60
CA CYS A 138 -6.22 -21.52 -1.82
C CYS A 138 -4.97 -22.40 -1.88
N GLN A 139 -4.84 -23.24 -2.90
CA GLN A 139 -3.69 -24.13 -3.09
C GLN A 139 -2.45 -23.42 -3.68
N GLU A 140 -2.49 -22.10 -3.79
CA GLU A 140 -1.45 -21.31 -4.44
C GLU A 140 -0.26 -21.06 -3.52
N LEU A 141 0.94 -21.22 -4.07
CA LEU A 141 2.18 -21.02 -3.33
C LEU A 141 2.51 -19.55 -3.11
N ILE A 142 2.19 -18.67 -4.08
CA ILE A 142 2.54 -17.25 -4.05
C ILE A 142 1.27 -16.43 -4.23
N ARG A 143 1.01 -15.51 -3.30
CA ARG A 143 -0.13 -14.57 -3.38
C ARG A 143 0.39 -13.18 -3.69
N PHE A 144 0.27 -12.75 -4.94
CA PHE A 144 0.82 -11.47 -5.41
C PHE A 144 0.23 -10.28 -4.67
N ARG A 145 -1.06 -10.37 -4.28
CA ARG A 145 -1.75 -9.37 -3.43
C ARG A 145 -0.97 -8.88 -2.24
N ARG A 146 -0.25 -9.77 -1.55
CA ARG A 146 0.47 -9.44 -0.31
C ARG A 146 1.58 -8.43 -0.53
N ILE A 147 2.28 -8.54 -1.65
CA ILE A 147 3.37 -7.63 -2.04
C ILE A 147 2.83 -6.24 -2.33
N LEU A 148 1.58 -6.14 -2.78
CA LEU A 148 0.94 -4.89 -3.16
C LEU A 148 0.30 -4.14 -1.97
N ARG A 149 -0.07 -4.82 -0.87
CA ARG A 149 -0.74 -4.21 0.30
C ARG A 149 -0.05 -2.97 0.89
N PRO A 150 1.29 -2.92 1.04
CA PRO A 150 1.98 -1.75 1.59
C PRO A 150 1.70 -0.46 0.81
N TYR A 151 1.32 -0.59 -0.47
CA TYR A 151 0.93 0.55 -1.27
C TYR A 151 -0.26 1.32 -0.69
N PHE A 152 -1.22 0.65 -0.04
CA PHE A 152 -2.38 1.32 0.55
C PHE A 152 -2.00 2.25 1.70
N ILE A 153 -0.95 1.92 2.45
CA ILE A 153 -0.39 2.81 3.48
C ILE A 153 0.30 3.99 2.81
N LEU A 154 1.12 3.73 1.79
CA LEU A 154 1.84 4.73 1.01
C LEU A 154 0.88 5.73 0.33
N GLN A 155 -0.22 5.25 -0.23
CA GLN A 155 -1.21 6.08 -0.92
C GLN A 155 -1.90 7.06 0.04
N ASN A 156 -2.18 6.64 1.28
CA ASN A 156 -2.95 7.45 2.23
C ASN A 156 -2.08 8.41 3.04
N SER A 157 -0.77 8.20 3.09
CA SER A 157 0.17 9.05 3.81
C SER A 157 0.88 10.05 2.90
N SER A 158 0.66 11.35 3.13
CA SER A 158 1.39 12.41 2.42
C SER A 158 2.88 12.44 2.76
N LEU A 159 3.24 12.06 4.00
CA LEU A 159 4.63 11.97 4.46
C LEU A 159 5.38 10.85 3.73
N MET A 160 4.77 9.67 3.63
CA MET A 160 5.42 8.53 2.96
C MET A 160 5.65 8.81 1.47
N LYS A 161 4.71 9.46 0.78
CA LYS A 161 4.91 9.89 -0.61
C LYS A 161 6.10 10.83 -0.77
N LYS A 162 6.27 11.78 0.15
CA LYS A 162 7.43 12.69 0.15
C LYS A 162 8.73 11.93 0.38
N ILE A 163 8.75 10.99 1.32
CA ILE A 163 9.92 10.13 1.61
C ILE A 163 10.29 9.31 0.38
N VAL A 164 9.33 8.65 -0.28
CA VAL A 164 9.58 7.85 -1.49
C VAL A 164 10.10 8.73 -2.64
N ASN A 165 9.53 9.92 -2.82
CA ASN A 165 10.03 10.87 -3.82
C ASN A 165 11.46 11.35 -3.51
N CYS A 166 11.79 11.55 -2.24
CA CYS A 166 13.15 11.88 -1.80
C CYS A 166 14.12 10.74 -2.10
N LEU A 167 13.76 9.52 -1.69
CA LEU A 167 14.53 8.31 -1.96
C LEU A 167 14.78 8.13 -3.46
N ARG A 168 13.75 8.31 -4.29
CA ARG A 168 13.89 8.23 -5.75
C ARG A 168 14.91 9.22 -6.31
N ARG A 169 15.06 10.41 -5.71
CA ARG A 169 16.05 11.41 -6.13
C ARG A 169 17.48 11.03 -5.71
N THR A 170 17.65 10.33 -4.59
CA THR A 170 18.98 9.92 -4.10
C THR A 170 19.44 8.59 -4.70
N LEU A 171 18.54 7.76 -5.24
CA LEU A 171 18.86 6.49 -5.89
C LEU A 171 20.01 6.56 -6.92
N PRO A 172 20.05 7.49 -7.89
CA PRO A 172 21.12 7.49 -8.90
C PRO A 172 22.52 7.68 -8.29
N GLU A 173 22.65 8.49 -7.24
CA GLU A 173 23.93 8.70 -6.53
C GLU A 173 24.33 7.45 -5.74
N VAL A 174 23.37 6.80 -5.08
CA VAL A 174 23.64 5.53 -4.37
C VAL A 174 24.06 4.44 -5.35
N MET A 175 23.47 4.38 -6.55
CA MET A 175 23.81 3.37 -7.56
C MET A 175 25.25 3.50 -8.07
N SER A 176 25.81 4.71 -8.19
CA SER A 176 27.20 4.88 -8.61
C SER A 176 28.18 4.40 -7.54
N ILE A 177 27.89 4.67 -6.27
CA ILE A 177 28.68 4.19 -5.13
C ILE A 177 28.62 2.66 -5.05
N LEU A 178 27.43 2.07 -5.21
CA LEU A 178 27.26 0.62 -5.24
C LEU A 178 28.03 -0.04 -6.38
N LEU A 179 28.09 0.58 -7.56
CA LEU A 179 28.86 0.08 -8.69
C LEU A 179 30.36 0.11 -8.40
N LEU A 180 30.86 1.20 -7.81
CA LEU A 180 32.27 1.31 -7.40
C LEU A 180 32.62 0.25 -6.35
N LEU A 181 31.75 0.06 -5.35
CA LEU A 181 31.91 -0.98 -4.33
C LEU A 181 31.92 -2.37 -4.95
N ALA A 182 31.02 -2.66 -5.89
CA ALA A 182 30.97 -3.94 -6.59
C ALA A 182 32.25 -4.20 -7.40
N LEU A 183 32.77 -3.21 -8.11
CA LEU A 183 34.04 -3.32 -8.84
C LEU A 183 35.21 -3.59 -7.87
N HIS A 184 35.24 -2.87 -6.75
CA HIS A 184 36.27 -3.04 -5.74
C HIS A 184 36.27 -4.45 -5.13
N LEU A 185 35.09 -4.95 -4.74
CA LEU A 185 34.93 -6.32 -4.27
C LEU A 185 35.33 -7.32 -5.35
N TYR A 186 34.93 -7.12 -6.60
CA TYR A 186 35.28 -7.98 -7.72
C TYR A 186 36.80 -8.11 -7.90
N VAL A 187 37.52 -6.99 -7.96
CA VAL A 187 38.99 -7.01 -8.11
C VAL A 187 39.65 -7.74 -6.95
N PHE A 188 39.23 -7.48 -5.70
CA PHE A 188 39.81 -8.18 -4.55
C PHE A 188 39.46 -9.66 -4.48
N THR A 189 38.28 -10.07 -4.94
CA THR A 189 37.97 -11.50 -5.06
C THR A 189 38.87 -12.20 -6.08
N LEU A 190 39.20 -11.57 -7.21
CA LEU A 190 40.18 -12.10 -8.17
C LEU A 190 41.56 -12.23 -7.54
N PHE A 191 42.03 -11.19 -6.83
CA PHE A 191 43.29 -11.27 -6.09
C PHE A 191 43.27 -12.38 -5.03
N GLY A 192 42.17 -12.54 -4.29
CA GLY A 192 42.02 -13.60 -3.29
C GLY A 192 42.11 -15.00 -3.90
N MET A 193 41.47 -15.22 -5.05
CA MET A 193 41.58 -16.50 -5.77
C MET A 193 43.00 -16.79 -6.28
N LEU A 194 43.74 -15.75 -6.67
CA LEU A 194 45.14 -15.88 -7.12
C LEU A 194 46.13 -16.06 -5.96
N LEU A 195 45.86 -15.46 -4.80
CA LEU A 195 46.72 -15.56 -3.61
C LEU A 195 46.48 -16.82 -2.79
N PHE A 196 45.24 -17.30 -2.75
CA PHE A 196 44.83 -18.51 -2.03
C PHE A 196 44.17 -19.51 -2.98
N PRO A 197 44.84 -19.93 -4.07
CA PRO A 197 44.30 -20.96 -4.93
C PRO A 197 44.25 -22.27 -4.14
N VAL A 198 43.11 -22.95 -4.20
CA VAL A 198 42.99 -24.32 -3.71
C VAL A 198 43.77 -25.20 -4.69
N TYR A 199 44.95 -25.66 -4.26
CA TYR A 199 45.66 -26.74 -4.94
C TYR A 199 45.02 -28.06 -4.49
N GLU A 200 44.26 -28.69 -5.37
CA GLU A 200 44.07 -30.16 -5.33
C GLU A 200 45.23 -30.85 -6.05
#